data_AF-A0A6B3G0Y3-F1
#
_entry.id   AF-A0A6B3G0Y3-F1
#
_cell.length_a   1.000
_cell.length_b   1.000
_cell.length_c   1.000
_cell.angle_alpha   90.00
_cell.angle_beta   90.00
_cell.angle_gamma   90.00
#
_symmetry.space_group_name_H-M   'P 1'
#
loop_
_entity.id
_entity.type
_entity.pdbx_description
1 polymer ?
#
loop_
_entity_poly.entity_id
_entity_poly.type
_entity_poly.pdbx_seq_one_letter_code
_entity_poly.pdbx_strand_id
1 'polypeptide(L)' 'LEHEPGGSKLVGGLAEKWSSDEAGKVWTFNLRQNVKFHDGEAFNAAAVCANYDHWFNWKGTYQSSAVSYYWQTIMG' A
#
# COMPACT_ATOMS: atom_id res chain seq x y z
N LEU A 1 3.63 7.58 0.36
CA LEU A 1 2.51 8.53 0.20
C LEU A 1 3.14 9.85 -0.15
N GLU A 2 3.10 10.23 -1.42
CA GLU A 2 3.45 11.61 -1.76
C GLU A 2 2.30 12.47 -1.25
N HIS A 3 2.64 13.50 -0.50
CA HIS A 3 1.72 14.56 -0.08
C HIS A 3 2.22 15.85 -0.73
N GLU A 4 1.32 16.79 -1.01
CA GLU A 4 1.76 18.14 -1.39
C GLU A 4 2.72 18.69 -0.31
N PRO A 5 3.78 19.44 -0.67
CA PRO A 5 4.65 20.07 0.31
C PRO A 5 3.82 20.97 1.24
N GLY A 6 3.63 20.54 2.50
CA GLY A 6 2.85 21.27 3.51
C GLY A 6 1.34 21.02 3.51
N GLY A 7 0.83 20.04 2.76
CA GLY A 7 -0.60 19.71 2.69
C GLY A 7 -0.96 18.30 3.21
N SER A 8 -2.24 18.09 3.52
CA SER A 8 -2.81 16.77 3.88
C SER A 8 -3.45 16.05 2.69
N LYS A 9 -3.41 16.66 1.50
CA LYS A 9 -3.97 16.07 0.29
C LYS A 9 -3.05 14.95 -0.19
N LEU A 10 -3.65 13.77 -0.33
CA LEU A 10 -3.03 12.62 -0.96
C LEU A 10 -2.84 12.93 -2.45
N VAL A 11 -1.59 12.86 -2.93
CA VAL A 11 -1.29 12.93 -4.37
C VAL A 11 -0.92 11.54 -4.89
N GLY A 12 -1.31 11.26 -6.14
CA GLY A 12 -1.19 9.94 -6.74
C GLY A 12 0.26 9.53 -6.99
N GLY A 13 0.73 8.52 -6.26
CA GLY A 13 2.01 7.84 -6.50
C GLY A 13 1.85 6.72 -7.53
N LEU A 14 2.05 5.47 -7.10
CA LEU A 14 1.84 4.26 -7.93
C LEU A 14 0.36 4.01 -8.27
N ALA A 15 -0.56 4.47 -7.41
CA ALA A 15 -1.98 4.56 -7.72
C ALA A 15 -2.30 6.01 -8.10
N GLU A 16 -2.82 6.22 -9.31
CA GLU A 16 -3.18 7.56 -9.81
C GLU A 16 -4.51 8.03 -9.23
N LYS A 17 -5.44 7.08 -9.02
CA LYS A 17 -6.78 7.33 -8.48
C LYS A 17 -7.21 6.16 -7.61
N TRP A 18 -8.00 6.43 -6.58
CA TRP A 18 -8.61 5.41 -5.75
C TRP A 18 -10.00 5.82 -5.31
N SER A 19 -10.83 4.83 -4.99
CA SER A 19 -12.20 5.01 -4.50
C SER A 19 -12.52 3.95 -3.46
N SER A 20 -13.29 4.31 -2.43
CA SER A 20 -13.83 3.37 -1.46
C SER A 20 -15.33 3.15 -1.67
N ASP A 21 -15.84 2.02 -1.19
CA ASP A 21 -17.28 1.84 -0.97
C ASP A 21 -17.79 2.77 0.15
N GLU A 22 -19.11 2.89 0.28
CA GLU A 22 -19.74 3.75 1.30
C GLU A 22 -19.38 3.35 2.73
N ALA A 23 -19.07 2.07 2.96
CA ALA A 23 -18.66 1.54 4.26
C ALA A 23 -17.15 1.66 4.52
N GLY A 24 -16.34 2.08 3.53
CA GLY A 24 -14.88 2.21 3.66
C GLY A 24 -14.12 0.89 3.80
N LYS A 25 -14.75 -0.24 3.47
CA LYS A 25 -14.22 -1.61 3.63
C LYS A 25 -13.60 -2.16 2.35
N VAL A 26 -14.00 -1.63 1.20
CA VAL A 26 -13.49 -2.06 -0.11
C VAL A 26 -12.88 -0.85 -0.81
N TRP A 27 -11.61 -0.96 -1.15
CA TRP A 27 -10.85 0.09 -1.83
C TRP A 27 -10.41 -0.39 -3.20
N THR A 28 -10.70 0.40 -4.22
CA THR A 28 -10.26 0.16 -5.61
C THR A 28 -9.18 1.16 -5.98
N PHE A 29 -8.03 0.68 -6.45
CA PHE A 29 -6.89 1.50 -6.85
C PHE A 29 -6.64 1.36 -8.36
N ASN A 30 -6.50 2.49 -9.05
CA ASN A 30 -6.12 2.55 -10.46
C ASN A 30 -4.61 2.77 -10.54
N LEU A 31 -3.88 1.76 -11.01
CA LEU A 31 -2.42 1.77 -11.04
C LEU A 31 -1.88 2.53 -12.25
N ARG A 32 -0.80 3.28 -12.02
CA ARG A 32 -0.04 3.98 -13.06
C ARG A 32 0.51 2.98 -14.06
N GLN A 33 0.33 3.28 -15.35
CA GLN A 33 0.79 2.42 -16.44
C GLN A 33 2.27 2.64 -16.75
N ASN A 34 2.92 1.63 -17.35
CA ASN A 34 4.32 1.66 -17.79
C ASN A 34 5.37 1.91 -16.68
N VAL A 35 5.03 1.61 -15.43
CA VAL A 35 6.00 1.65 -14.32
C VAL A 35 6.80 0.35 -14.31
N LYS A 36 8.11 0.46 -14.08
CA LYS A 36 9.01 -0.68 -13.93
C LYS A 36 9.75 -0.61 -12.60
N PHE A 37 10.01 -1.77 -12.03
CA PHE A 37 10.93 -1.90 -10.91
C PHE A 37 12.38 -1.68 -11.36
N HIS A 38 13.28 -1.53 -10.39
CA HIS A 38 14.70 -1.27 -10.66
C HIS A 38 15.41 -2.43 -11.37
N ASP A 39 14.87 -3.65 -11.27
CA ASP A 39 15.33 -4.84 -12.00
C ASP A 39 14.76 -4.96 -13.43
N GLY A 40 13.84 -4.06 -13.81
CA GLY A 40 13.22 -4.01 -15.12
C GLY A 40 11.86 -4.73 -15.22
N GLU A 41 11.40 -5.43 -14.18
CA GLU A 41 10.08 -6.05 -14.18
C GLU A 41 8.95 -5.01 -14.21
N ALA A 42 7.82 -5.38 -14.80
CA ALA A 42 6.67 -4.48 -14.90
C ALA A 42 5.88 -4.43 -13.58
N PHE A 43 5.58 -3.22 -13.11
CA PHE A 43 4.67 -3.02 -11.99
C PHE A 43 3.21 -3.23 -12.42
N ASN A 44 2.50 -4.14 -11.75
CA ASN A 44 1.12 -4.49 -12.05
C ASN A 44 0.35 -4.90 -10.78
N ALA A 45 -0.94 -5.21 -10.93
CA ALA A 45 -1.80 -5.60 -9.80
C ALA A 45 -1.33 -6.88 -9.09
N ALA A 46 -0.73 -7.83 -9.80
CA ALA A 46 -0.22 -9.06 -9.20
C ALA A 46 0.96 -8.78 -8.24
N ALA A 47 1.85 -7.87 -8.61
CA ALA A 47 2.93 -7.42 -7.71
C ALA A 47 2.38 -6.74 -6.45
N VAL A 48 1.30 -5.96 -6.58
CA VAL A 48 0.61 -5.35 -5.43
C VAL A 48 0.02 -6.43 -4.52
N CYS A 49 -0.73 -7.40 -5.08
CA CYS A 49 -1.29 -8.52 -4.32
C CYS A 49 -0.20 -9.30 -3.58
N ALA A 50 0.89 -9.68 -4.28
CA ALA A 50 1.99 -10.42 -3.68
C ALA A 50 2.64 -9.67 -2.49
N ASN A 51 2.78 -8.34 -2.59
CA ASN A 51 3.24 -7.53 -1.46
C ASN A 51 2.25 -7.59 -0.29
N TYR A 52 0.96 -7.34 -0.51
CA TYR A 52 -0.03 -7.41 0.59
C TYR A 52 -0.08 -8.80 1.23
N ASP A 53 -0.04 -9.87 0.43
CA ASP A 53 -0.01 -11.24 0.92
C ASP A 53 1.24 -11.51 1.76
N HIS A 54 2.40 -10.98 1.37
CA HIS A 54 3.63 -11.11 2.13
C HIS A 54 3.54 -10.45 3.50
N TRP A 55 3.05 -9.21 3.55
CA TRP A 55 2.87 -8.46 4.80
C TRP A 55 1.81 -9.11 5.70
N PHE A 56 0.68 -9.53 5.13
CA PHE A 56 -0.41 -10.14 5.87
C PHE A 56 -0.03 -11.51 6.44
N ASN A 57 0.75 -12.29 5.68
CA ASN A 57 1.15 -13.63 6.09
C ASN A 57 2.49 -13.68 6.83
N TRP A 58 3.12 -12.55 7.16
CA TRP A 58 4.36 -12.55 7.93
C TRP A 58 4.20 -13.36 9.22
N LYS A 59 5.14 -14.30 9.44
CA LYS A 59 5.19 -15.17 10.63
C LYS A 59 6.48 -14.89 11.40
N GLY A 60 6.43 -15.03 12.73
CA GLY A 60 7.59 -14.89 13.62
C GLY A 60 7.62 -13.58 14.40
N THR A 61 8.80 -13.21 14.91
CA THR A 61 9.03 -12.03 15.78
C THR A 61 8.64 -10.68 15.14
N TYR A 62 8.43 -10.63 13.83
CA TYR A 62 7.94 -9.46 13.10
C TYR A 62 6.44 -9.16 13.30
N GLN A 63 5.65 -10.09 13.86
CA GLN A 63 4.30 -9.82 14.37
C GLN A 63 4.28 -9.40 15.86
N SER A 64 5.44 -9.40 16.53
CA SER A 64 5.52 -8.98 17.93
C SER A 64 5.13 -7.51 18.05
N SER A 65 4.17 -7.21 18.93
CA SER A 65 3.79 -5.83 19.27
C SER A 65 4.95 -5.00 19.79
N ALA A 66 6.08 -5.62 20.19
CA ALA A 66 7.31 -4.93 20.57
C ALA A 66 8.09 -4.35 19.36
N VAL A 67 7.89 -4.89 18.15
CA VAL A 67 8.58 -4.47 16.91
C VAL A 67 7.62 -3.78 15.93
N SER A 68 6.35 -4.20 15.90
CA SER A 68 5.31 -3.68 15.00
C SER A 68 4.31 -2.75 15.69
N TYR A 69 4.61 -2.22 16.88
CA TYR A 69 3.72 -1.35 17.66
C TYR A 69 3.05 -0.27 16.80
N TYR A 70 3.87 0.49 16.06
CA TYR A 70 3.40 1.59 15.21
C TYR A 70 2.45 1.12 14.10
N TRP A 71 2.70 -0.06 13.51
CA TRP A 71 1.85 -0.64 12.47
C TRP A 71 0.52 -1.17 13.03
N GLN A 72 0.54 -1.79 14.21
CA GLN A 72 -0.69 -2.27 14.88
C GLN A 72 -1.56 -1.11 15.37
N THR A 73 -0.97 -0.03 15.89
CA THR A 73 -1.73 1.13 16.41
C THR A 73 -2.37 1.97 15.31
N ILE A 74 -1.79 2.01 14.11
CA ILE A 74 -2.29 2.87 13.01
C ILE A 74 -3.17 2.10 12.02
N MET A 75 -2.89 0.83 11.77
CA MET A 75 -3.65 0.00 10.81
C MET A 75 -4.58 -1.03 11.48
N GLY A 76 -4.60 -1.07 12.80
CA GLY A 76 -5.51 -1.91 13.60
C GLY A 76 -6.77 -1.17 14.02
#